data_AF-A0A2G6GX15-F1
#
_entry.id   AF-A0A2G6GX15-F1
#
_cell.length_a   1.000
_cell.length_b   1.000
_cell.length_c   1.000
_cell.angle_alpha   90.00
_cell.angle_beta   90.00
_cell.angle_gamma   90.00
#
_symmetry.space_group_name_H-M   'P 1'
#
loop_
_entity.id
_entity.type
_entity.pdbx_description
1 polymer ?
#
loop_
_entity_poly.entity_id
_entity_poly.type
_entity_poly.pdbx_seq_one_letter_code
_entity_poly.pdbx_strand_id
1 'polypeptide(L)'
;MQQSEYLARYIFYGLQNRNQGEDAPAIYHFSSEDFHLVLDRVEERGIGIYGIEVWRNGAFYDVITCEDMATKPSDPSWYRVAYEAFRREDSPFCYTASFHVPEAFLSELPQAEGLSFRPFWRFPGASLAILFMGVFMTALFYYLFHDRPQWSPYPYLVAFVTVYVLLVLLLLFLGLRRIDIDPERGEITVKSPFSRKVLPLVEVKNLLRSVNSYLPWSAYGHIHLRHADYYLHLNDGRLIPLSLRIREMDIMRGYEGSREHRLDRRLFRLAREAGLEVVYFDRDWRYRDKQWLRPELLASMLSCRWGRDEQLAERLECRVVRSRLWNWRYAIVALSLFAGMLTYDGLSTLIKDGWTFSALAEAAFGLFCLYSAVDTYREGAERYTEL
;
A
#
# COMPACT_ATOMS: atom_id res chain seq x y z
N MET A 1 -25.89 -8.21 -11.81
CA MET A 1 -25.22 -8.01 -13.11
C MET A 1 -25.71 -9.09 -14.08
N GLN A 2 -25.98 -8.77 -15.35
CA GLN A 2 -26.38 -9.79 -16.33
C GLN A 2 -25.17 -10.61 -16.80
N GLN A 3 -25.39 -11.84 -17.27
CA GLN A 3 -24.31 -12.71 -17.74
C GLN A 3 -23.51 -12.09 -18.89
N SER A 4 -24.17 -11.48 -19.87
CA SER A 4 -23.53 -10.80 -21.00
C SER A 4 -22.59 -9.68 -20.56
N GLU A 5 -23.01 -8.91 -19.55
CA GLU A 5 -22.22 -7.83 -18.96
C GLU A 5 -20.98 -8.38 -18.21
N TYR A 6 -21.14 -9.46 -17.44
CA TYR A 6 -20.02 -10.13 -16.79
C TYR A 6 -18.97 -10.59 -17.81
N LEU A 7 -19.41 -11.28 -18.86
CA LEU A 7 -18.52 -11.81 -19.89
C LEU A 7 -17.80 -10.69 -20.63
N ALA A 8 -18.52 -9.64 -21.04
CA ALA A 8 -17.91 -8.48 -21.70
C ALA A 8 -16.84 -7.80 -20.83
N ARG A 9 -17.13 -7.63 -19.53
CA ARG A 9 -16.23 -6.94 -18.59
C ARG A 9 -15.01 -7.77 -18.20
N TYR A 10 -15.16 -9.07 -18.04
CA TYR A 10 -14.16 -9.91 -17.36
C TYR A 10 -13.52 -10.97 -18.25
N ILE A 11 -14.17 -11.36 -19.34
CA ILE A 11 -13.69 -12.42 -20.25
C ILE A 11 -13.33 -11.83 -21.61
N PHE A 12 -14.17 -10.96 -22.19
CA PHE A 12 -13.99 -10.47 -23.55
C PHE A 12 -13.22 -9.14 -23.64
N TYR A 13 -12.78 -8.60 -22.51
CA TYR A 13 -12.13 -7.28 -22.48
C TYR A 13 -10.90 -7.23 -23.40
N GLY A 14 -10.85 -6.21 -24.25
CA GLY A 14 -9.75 -6.02 -25.22
C GLY A 14 -9.70 -7.04 -26.36
N LEU A 15 -10.69 -7.92 -26.51
CA LEU A 15 -10.81 -8.83 -27.65
C LEU A 15 -11.73 -8.24 -28.72
N GLN A 16 -11.47 -8.57 -29.98
CA GLN A 16 -12.26 -8.08 -31.11
C GLN A 16 -13.45 -9.02 -31.38
N ASN A 17 -14.67 -8.48 -31.37
CA ASN A 17 -15.83 -9.21 -31.87
C ASN A 17 -15.83 -9.22 -33.41
N ARG A 18 -15.86 -10.42 -34.00
CA ARG A 18 -15.91 -10.65 -35.45
C ARG A 18 -17.30 -10.94 -35.99
N ASN A 19 -18.34 -10.92 -35.15
CA ASN A 19 -19.72 -11.04 -35.60
C ASN A 19 -20.09 -9.79 -36.41
N GLN A 20 -20.38 -9.95 -37.71
CA GLN A 20 -20.76 -8.87 -38.64
C GLN A 20 -22.28 -8.82 -38.86
N GLY A 21 -23.04 -9.51 -38.02
CA GLY A 21 -24.50 -9.61 -38.10
C GLY A 21 -25.00 -10.97 -38.58
N GLU A 22 -24.12 -11.98 -38.66
CA GLU A 22 -24.52 -13.35 -38.96
C GLU A 22 -25.28 -14.00 -37.80
N ASP A 23 -25.07 -13.52 -36.57
CA ASP A 23 -25.74 -13.99 -35.36
C ASP A 23 -26.25 -12.80 -34.52
N ALA A 24 -26.97 -13.08 -33.43
CA ALA A 24 -27.50 -12.08 -32.52
C ALA A 24 -26.39 -11.12 -32.04
N PRO A 25 -26.64 -9.80 -31.94
CA PRO A 25 -25.61 -8.81 -31.59
C PRO A 25 -24.92 -9.03 -30.23
N ALA A 26 -25.53 -9.82 -29.36
CA ALA A 26 -24.99 -10.17 -28.04
C ALA A 26 -23.96 -11.33 -28.09
N ILE A 27 -23.88 -12.05 -29.21
CA ILE A 27 -22.98 -13.19 -29.40
C ILE A 27 -21.67 -12.71 -30.01
N TYR A 28 -20.57 -13.09 -29.38
CA TYR A 28 -19.23 -12.70 -29.79
C TYR A 28 -18.58 -13.81 -30.57
N HIS A 29 -18.07 -13.48 -31.75
CA HIS A 29 -17.24 -14.38 -32.55
C HIS A 29 -15.79 -13.95 -32.41
N PHE A 30 -14.92 -14.92 -32.13
CA PHE A 30 -13.50 -14.68 -31.89
C PHE A 30 -12.64 -15.33 -32.96
N SER A 31 -11.47 -14.73 -33.20
CA SER A 31 -10.39 -15.41 -33.93
C SER A 31 -9.90 -16.63 -33.14
N SER A 32 -9.15 -17.53 -33.79
CA SER A 32 -8.54 -18.66 -33.08
C SER A 32 -7.67 -18.19 -31.90
N GLU A 33 -6.84 -17.16 -32.12
CA GLU A 33 -5.95 -16.58 -31.11
C GLU A 33 -6.71 -15.91 -29.96
N ASP A 34 -7.72 -15.09 -30.29
CA ASP A 34 -8.54 -14.42 -29.27
C ASP A 34 -9.35 -15.44 -28.46
N PHE A 35 -9.85 -16.50 -29.11
CA PHE A 35 -10.62 -17.53 -28.43
C PHE A 35 -9.75 -18.35 -27.47
N HIS A 36 -8.48 -18.60 -27.79
CA HIS A 36 -7.55 -19.18 -26.83
C HIS A 36 -7.46 -18.34 -25.54
N LEU A 37 -7.38 -17.01 -25.66
CA LEU A 37 -7.38 -16.10 -24.52
C LEU A 37 -8.71 -16.14 -23.74
N VAL A 38 -9.84 -16.32 -24.43
CA VAL A 38 -11.14 -16.55 -23.77
C VAL A 38 -11.08 -17.79 -22.89
N LEU A 39 -10.53 -18.90 -23.39
CA LEU A 39 -10.39 -20.15 -22.61
C LEU A 39 -9.48 -19.96 -21.39
N ASP A 40 -8.35 -19.26 -21.54
CA ASP A 40 -7.44 -18.96 -20.42
C ASP A 40 -8.18 -18.17 -19.32
N ARG A 41 -8.95 -17.14 -19.69
CA ARG A 41 -9.69 -16.30 -18.75
C ARG A 41 -10.87 -17.02 -18.08
N VAL A 42 -11.52 -17.92 -18.81
CA VAL A 42 -12.59 -18.80 -18.29
C VAL A 42 -12.02 -19.70 -17.20
N GLU A 43 -10.89 -20.34 -17.48
CA GLU A 43 -10.18 -21.24 -16.56
C GLU A 43 -9.73 -20.50 -15.29
N GLU A 44 -9.07 -19.35 -15.44
CA GLU A 44 -8.61 -18.51 -14.32
C GLU A 44 -9.74 -18.09 -13.37
N ARG A 45 -10.94 -17.88 -13.91
CA ARG A 45 -12.10 -17.43 -13.13
C ARG A 45 -12.98 -18.57 -12.62
N GLY A 46 -12.72 -19.81 -13.05
CA GLY A 46 -13.52 -20.97 -12.67
C GLY A 46 -14.97 -20.88 -13.14
N ILE A 47 -15.24 -20.22 -14.28
CA ILE A 47 -16.55 -20.28 -14.94
C ILE A 47 -16.56 -21.45 -15.94
N GLY A 48 -17.75 -21.90 -16.33
CA GLY A 48 -17.89 -23.05 -17.24
C GLY A 48 -18.22 -22.66 -18.67
N ILE A 49 -18.07 -23.61 -19.57
CA ILE A 49 -18.55 -23.57 -20.96
C ILE A 49 -19.51 -24.75 -21.14
N TYR A 50 -20.64 -24.55 -21.80
CA TYR A 50 -21.58 -25.61 -22.17
C TYR A 50 -21.29 -26.19 -23.56
N GLY A 51 -20.85 -25.34 -24.49
CA GLY A 51 -20.50 -25.75 -25.85
C GLY A 51 -19.60 -24.74 -26.53
N ILE A 52 -18.76 -25.24 -27.43
CA ILE A 52 -17.94 -24.45 -28.35
C ILE A 52 -18.48 -24.67 -29.75
N GLU A 53 -18.83 -23.58 -30.40
CA GLU A 53 -19.33 -23.57 -31.77
C GLU A 53 -18.28 -22.97 -32.69
N VAL A 54 -18.14 -23.58 -33.86
CA VAL A 54 -17.25 -23.13 -34.93
C VAL A 54 -18.11 -22.58 -36.06
N TRP A 55 -17.69 -21.45 -36.58
CA TRP A 55 -18.31 -20.77 -37.69
C TRP A 55 -17.30 -20.63 -38.81
N ARG A 56 -17.72 -20.89 -40.06
CA ARG A 56 -16.88 -20.77 -41.25
C ARG A 56 -17.56 -19.87 -42.26
N ASN A 57 -16.91 -18.78 -42.66
CA ASN A 57 -17.46 -17.81 -43.60
C ASN A 57 -18.87 -17.31 -43.20
N GLY A 58 -19.08 -17.07 -41.90
CA GLY A 58 -20.37 -16.59 -41.39
C GLY A 58 -21.48 -17.66 -41.30
N ALA A 59 -21.19 -18.92 -41.63
CA ALA A 59 -22.13 -20.03 -41.46
C ALA A 59 -21.69 -20.96 -40.32
N PHE A 60 -22.66 -21.47 -39.56
CA PHE A 60 -22.44 -22.51 -38.56
C PHE A 60 -21.75 -23.72 -39.22
N TYR A 61 -20.64 -24.16 -38.63
CA TYR A 61 -19.85 -25.29 -39.13
C TYR A 61 -20.07 -26.54 -38.28
N ASP A 62 -19.83 -26.45 -36.97
CA ASP A 62 -19.94 -27.58 -36.05
C ASP A 62 -19.99 -27.12 -34.58
N VAL A 63 -20.36 -28.00 -33.67
CA VAL A 63 -20.40 -27.77 -32.22
C VAL A 63 -19.93 -28.99 -31.43
N ILE A 64 -19.18 -28.77 -30.36
CA ILE A 64 -18.91 -29.79 -29.33
C ILE A 64 -19.41 -29.25 -28.00
N THR A 65 -20.23 -30.03 -27.32
CA THR A 65 -20.77 -29.69 -26.00
C THR A 65 -20.08 -30.49 -24.89
N CYS A 66 -20.17 -29.99 -23.65
CA CYS A 66 -19.71 -30.76 -22.48
C CYS A 66 -20.53 -32.05 -22.28
N GLU A 67 -21.78 -32.07 -22.73
CA GLU A 67 -22.66 -33.24 -22.68
C GLU A 67 -22.17 -34.34 -23.62
N ASP A 68 -21.71 -34.00 -24.83
CA ASP A 68 -21.10 -34.94 -25.78
C ASP A 68 -19.85 -35.63 -25.20
N MET A 69 -19.13 -34.94 -24.33
CA MET A 69 -17.93 -35.42 -23.65
C MET A 69 -18.22 -36.06 -22.27
N ALA A 70 -19.48 -36.07 -21.81
CA ALA A 70 -19.88 -36.50 -20.47
C ALA A 70 -19.09 -35.84 -19.32
N THR A 71 -18.73 -34.56 -19.49
CA THR A 71 -17.96 -33.77 -18.51
C THR A 71 -18.80 -32.65 -17.89
N LYS A 72 -18.24 -32.00 -16.86
CA LYS A 72 -18.85 -30.81 -16.27
C LYS A 72 -18.47 -29.57 -17.08
N PRO A 73 -19.37 -28.57 -17.21
CA PRO A 73 -19.07 -27.32 -17.91
C PRO A 73 -17.79 -26.62 -17.44
N SER A 74 -17.50 -26.70 -16.14
CA SER A 74 -16.34 -26.06 -15.49
C SER A 74 -15.03 -26.84 -15.58
N ASP A 75 -15.00 -28.01 -16.22
CA ASP A 75 -13.79 -28.81 -16.37
C ASP A 75 -12.94 -28.29 -17.55
N PRO A 76 -11.74 -27.74 -17.32
CA PRO A 76 -10.91 -27.21 -18.40
C PRO A 76 -10.47 -28.25 -19.42
N SER A 77 -10.37 -29.51 -19.02
CA SER A 77 -9.88 -30.56 -19.91
C SER A 77 -10.77 -30.73 -21.13
N TRP A 78 -12.10 -30.61 -20.96
CA TRP A 78 -13.03 -30.87 -22.06
C TRP A 78 -13.01 -29.75 -23.10
N TYR A 79 -13.08 -28.48 -22.68
CA TYR A 79 -13.15 -27.37 -23.63
C TYR A 79 -11.81 -27.10 -24.32
N ARG A 80 -10.69 -27.46 -23.67
CA ARG A 80 -9.37 -27.45 -24.31
C ARG A 80 -9.28 -28.51 -25.40
N VAL A 81 -9.74 -29.74 -25.11
CA VAL A 81 -9.77 -30.82 -26.11
C VAL A 81 -10.71 -30.48 -27.26
N ALA A 82 -11.90 -29.93 -26.98
CA ALA A 82 -12.84 -29.50 -28.01
C ALA A 82 -12.27 -28.38 -28.89
N TYR A 83 -11.63 -27.38 -28.28
CA TYR A 83 -10.95 -26.32 -29.03
C TYR A 83 -9.82 -26.86 -29.90
N GLU A 84 -8.94 -27.74 -29.37
CA GLU A 84 -7.86 -28.34 -30.16
C GLU A 84 -8.38 -29.21 -31.32
N ALA A 85 -9.51 -29.92 -31.13
CA ALA A 85 -10.16 -30.67 -32.21
C ALA A 85 -10.63 -29.75 -33.36
N PHE A 86 -11.11 -28.57 -33.00
CA PHE A 86 -11.56 -27.55 -33.94
C PHE A 86 -10.47 -26.60 -34.43
N ARG A 87 -9.31 -26.56 -33.77
CA ARG A 87 -8.27 -25.57 -34.04
C ARG A 87 -7.79 -25.71 -35.47
N ARG A 88 -8.10 -24.69 -36.26
CA ARG A 88 -7.57 -24.47 -37.60
C ARG A 88 -6.79 -23.16 -37.59
N GLU A 89 -5.56 -23.20 -38.07
CA GLU A 89 -4.72 -22.01 -38.25
C GLU A 89 -5.21 -21.15 -39.43
N ASP A 90 -6.10 -21.69 -40.28
CA ASP A 90 -6.61 -21.02 -41.47
C ASP A 90 -7.79 -20.06 -41.23
N SER A 91 -7.79 -19.00 -42.05
CA SER A 91 -8.47 -17.71 -41.84
C SER A 91 -10.01 -17.60 -42.02
N PRO A 92 -10.82 -18.59 -42.45
CA PRO A 92 -12.27 -18.36 -42.47
C PRO A 92 -12.99 -18.76 -41.17
N PHE A 93 -12.29 -19.32 -40.18
CA PHE A 93 -12.92 -19.85 -38.97
C PHE A 93 -13.00 -18.82 -37.84
N CYS A 94 -14.17 -18.74 -37.22
CA CYS A 94 -14.43 -18.02 -35.99
C CYS A 94 -15.02 -18.96 -34.95
N TYR A 95 -14.83 -18.64 -33.68
CA TYR A 95 -15.24 -19.47 -32.56
C TYR A 95 -16.14 -18.68 -31.62
N THR A 96 -17.17 -19.34 -31.10
CA THR A 96 -18.05 -18.80 -30.05
C THR A 96 -18.32 -19.89 -29.02
N ALA A 97 -18.82 -19.50 -27.86
CA ALA A 97 -19.11 -20.42 -26.77
C ALA A 97 -20.37 -20.02 -26.01
N SER A 98 -21.08 -21.04 -25.54
CA SER A 98 -22.14 -20.90 -24.55
C SER A 98 -21.54 -21.01 -23.15
N PHE A 99 -21.68 -19.97 -22.32
CA PHE A 99 -21.02 -19.93 -21.00
C PHE A 99 -21.96 -20.29 -19.85
N HIS A 100 -21.40 -20.95 -18.83
CA HIS A 100 -22.01 -21.12 -17.52
C HIS A 100 -21.34 -20.18 -16.52
N VAL A 101 -22.01 -19.09 -16.15
CA VAL A 101 -21.54 -18.17 -15.10
C VAL A 101 -22.31 -18.48 -13.81
N PRO A 102 -21.66 -19.00 -12.75
CA PRO A 102 -22.33 -19.26 -11.48
C PRO A 102 -23.05 -18.03 -10.93
N GLU A 103 -24.21 -18.22 -10.33
CA GLU A 103 -25.07 -17.12 -9.83
C GLU A 103 -24.35 -16.21 -8.82
N ALA A 104 -23.39 -16.76 -8.05
CA ALA A 104 -22.55 -15.98 -7.13
C ALA A 104 -21.72 -14.87 -7.80
N PHE A 105 -21.45 -14.99 -9.10
CA PHE A 105 -20.79 -13.95 -9.89
C PHE A 105 -21.77 -12.92 -10.49
N LEU A 106 -23.06 -13.26 -10.53
CA LEU A 106 -24.14 -12.45 -11.10
C LEU A 106 -24.93 -11.69 -10.04
N SER A 107 -25.05 -12.27 -8.84
CA SER A 107 -25.57 -11.61 -7.65
C SER A 107 -24.73 -10.39 -7.33
N GLU A 108 -25.39 -9.26 -7.01
CA GLU A 108 -24.74 -7.99 -6.69
C GLU A 108 -23.47 -8.23 -5.84
N LEU A 109 -22.33 -7.76 -6.35
CA LEU A 109 -21.12 -7.61 -5.56
C LEU A 109 -21.54 -7.03 -4.21
N PRO A 110 -21.01 -7.51 -3.06
CA PRO A 110 -21.27 -6.85 -1.79
C PRO A 110 -21.00 -5.36 -2.04
N GLN A 111 -22.05 -4.54 -1.95
CA GLN A 111 -22.03 -3.09 -2.20
C GLN A 111 -20.68 -2.62 -1.72
N ALA A 112 -19.84 -2.09 -2.62
CA ALA A 112 -18.43 -1.82 -2.37
C ALA A 112 -18.33 -1.15 -1.00
N GLU A 113 -18.07 -1.96 0.05
CA GLU A 113 -17.99 -1.43 1.40
C GLU A 113 -16.75 -0.57 1.30
N GLY A 114 -16.96 0.75 1.23
CA GLY A 114 -15.92 1.72 1.02
C GLY A 114 -14.75 1.31 1.88
N LEU A 115 -13.61 1.05 1.25
CA LEU A 115 -12.43 0.50 1.92
C LEU A 115 -11.98 1.48 3.00
N SER A 116 -12.58 1.42 4.19
CA SER A 116 -12.31 2.42 5.20
C SER A 116 -10.98 2.07 5.88
N PHE A 117 -9.89 2.58 5.31
CA PHE A 117 -8.59 2.45 5.97
C PHE A 117 -8.60 3.30 7.23
N ARG A 118 -8.26 2.69 8.36
CA ARG A 118 -7.75 3.47 9.49
C ARG A 118 -6.28 3.67 9.20
N PRO A 119 -5.81 4.90 8.97
CA PRO A 119 -4.41 5.09 8.73
C PRO A 119 -3.68 4.78 10.02
N PHE A 120 -2.63 4.00 9.88
CA PHE A 120 -1.66 3.85 10.93
C PHE A 120 -0.88 5.16 11.03
N TRP A 121 -0.62 5.62 12.24
CA TRP A 121 0.18 6.81 12.52
C TRP A 121 1.44 6.80 11.67
N ARG A 122 1.67 7.85 10.88
CA ARG A 122 2.94 8.02 10.14
C ARG A 122 4.12 8.14 11.10
N PHE A 123 3.86 8.41 12.38
CA PHE A 123 4.84 8.55 13.45
C PHE A 123 4.38 7.85 14.73
N PRO A 124 4.42 6.50 14.82
CA PRO A 124 4.20 5.83 16.11
C PRO A 124 5.20 6.33 17.17
N GLY A 125 6.39 6.76 16.74
CA GLY A 125 7.39 7.40 17.61
C GLY A 125 6.97 8.78 18.12
N ALA A 126 6.22 9.59 17.36
CA ALA A 126 5.75 10.89 17.86
C ALA A 126 4.60 10.71 18.85
N SER A 127 3.69 9.76 18.63
CA SER A 127 2.65 9.43 19.61
C SER A 127 3.27 8.87 20.89
N LEU A 128 4.30 8.02 20.77
CA LEU A 128 5.05 7.47 21.90
C LEU A 128 5.86 8.56 22.63
N ALA A 129 6.50 9.48 21.89
CA ALA A 129 7.25 10.59 22.47
C ALA A 129 6.33 11.58 23.17
N ILE A 130 5.15 11.87 22.59
CA ILE A 130 4.11 12.64 23.24
C ILE A 130 3.71 11.91 24.52
N LEU A 131 3.29 10.63 24.47
CA LEU A 131 2.95 9.80 25.65
C LEU A 131 4.02 9.83 26.73
N PHE A 132 5.28 9.65 26.35
CA PHE A 132 6.41 9.67 27.27
C PHE A 132 6.61 11.05 27.88
N MET A 133 6.48 12.12 27.09
CA MET A 133 6.55 13.51 27.57
C MET A 133 5.39 13.83 28.52
N GLY A 134 4.19 13.29 28.29
CA GLY A 134 3.07 13.43 29.22
C GLY A 134 3.33 12.75 30.57
N VAL A 135 3.82 11.50 30.55
CA VAL A 135 4.19 10.76 31.77
C VAL A 135 5.32 11.46 32.51
N PHE A 136 6.35 11.90 31.78
CA PHE A 136 7.49 12.60 32.33
C PHE A 136 7.08 13.94 32.97
N MET A 137 6.31 14.77 32.26
CA MET A 137 5.82 16.05 32.79
C MET A 137 4.91 15.85 34.00
N THR A 138 4.13 14.78 34.04
CA THR A 138 3.29 14.42 35.20
C THR A 138 4.16 14.02 36.40
N ALA A 139 5.22 13.22 36.19
CA ALA A 139 6.17 12.84 37.23
C ALA A 139 6.98 14.05 37.74
N LEU A 140 7.42 14.93 36.84
CA LEU A 140 8.11 16.17 37.19
C LEU A 140 7.21 17.12 38.00
N PHE A 141 5.94 17.28 37.58
CA PHE A 141 4.96 18.05 38.36
C PHE A 141 4.70 17.42 39.73
N TYR A 142 4.58 16.10 39.82
CA TYR A 142 4.43 15.44 41.11
C TYR A 142 5.64 15.73 42.00
N TYR A 143 6.86 15.52 41.51
CA TYR A 143 8.09 15.74 42.27
C TYR A 143 8.27 17.19 42.74
N LEU A 144 8.03 18.18 41.87
CA LEU A 144 8.21 19.60 42.21
C LEU A 144 7.22 20.12 43.26
N PHE A 145 6.05 19.50 43.38
CA PHE A 145 4.95 19.99 44.21
C PHE A 145 4.58 19.08 45.38
N HIS A 146 5.10 17.85 45.45
CA HIS A 146 4.74 16.88 46.49
C HIS A 146 5.07 17.37 47.91
N ASP A 147 6.22 18.03 48.09
CA ASP A 147 6.71 18.48 49.41
C ASP A 147 6.26 19.90 49.78
N ARG A 148 5.35 20.52 49.01
CA ARG A 148 4.81 21.85 49.33
C ARG A 148 3.42 21.73 49.96
N PRO A 149 3.30 21.62 51.30
CA PRO A 149 2.04 21.32 51.99
C PRO A 149 0.96 22.39 51.80
N GLN A 150 1.33 23.59 51.36
CA GLN A 150 0.41 24.71 51.13
C GLN A 150 -0.31 24.63 49.77
N TRP A 151 0.17 23.76 48.87
CA TRP A 151 -0.37 23.57 47.53
C TRP A 151 -0.84 22.13 47.46
N SER A 152 -2.14 21.88 47.61
CA SER A 152 -2.68 20.56 47.26
C SER A 152 -2.40 20.33 45.77
N PRO A 153 -1.50 19.40 45.38
CA PRO A 153 -1.07 19.26 43.99
C PRO A 153 -2.16 18.61 43.13
N TYR A 154 -3.17 18.02 43.76
CA TYR A 154 -4.20 17.21 43.13
C TYR A 154 -5.03 17.92 42.05
N PRO A 155 -5.56 19.14 42.22
CA PRO A 155 -6.41 19.76 41.19
C PRO A 155 -5.61 20.11 39.94
N TYR A 156 -4.38 20.59 40.09
CA TYR A 156 -3.53 21.00 38.98
C TYR A 156 -2.97 19.79 38.21
N LEU A 157 -2.58 18.74 38.92
CA LEU A 157 -2.14 17.49 38.30
C LEU A 157 -3.27 16.83 37.50
N VAL A 158 -4.47 16.77 38.08
CA VAL A 158 -5.65 16.20 37.40
C VAL A 158 -6.02 17.04 36.17
N ALA A 159 -6.00 18.38 36.28
CA ALA A 159 -6.26 19.26 35.14
C ALA A 159 -5.23 19.08 34.02
N PHE A 160 -3.94 19.01 34.37
CA PHE A 160 -2.86 18.78 33.40
C PHE A 160 -3.00 17.45 32.68
N VAL A 161 -3.18 16.35 33.43
CA VAL A 161 -3.37 15.00 32.86
C VAL A 161 -4.61 14.96 31.97
N THR A 162 -5.69 15.63 32.37
CA THR A 162 -6.93 15.69 31.57
C THR A 162 -6.71 16.42 30.25
N VAL A 163 -6.12 17.62 30.27
CA VAL A 163 -5.81 18.39 29.05
C VAL A 163 -4.87 17.62 28.14
N TYR A 164 -3.87 16.97 28.73
CA TYR A 164 -2.89 16.17 27.99
C TYR A 164 -3.53 14.95 27.31
N VAL A 165 -4.37 14.20 28.03
CA VAL A 165 -5.13 13.06 27.45
C VAL A 165 -6.07 13.53 26.35
N LEU A 166 -6.77 14.65 26.54
CA LEU A 166 -7.63 15.24 25.50
C LEU A 166 -6.83 15.67 24.27
N LEU A 167 -5.64 16.24 24.44
CA LEU A 167 -4.74 16.59 23.34
C LEU A 167 -4.28 15.34 22.58
N VAL A 168 -3.90 14.28 23.29
CA VAL A 168 -3.51 13.01 22.68
C VAL A 168 -4.69 12.41 21.93
N LEU A 169 -5.89 12.37 22.51
CA LEU A 169 -7.10 11.88 21.86
C LEU A 169 -7.46 12.73 20.64
N LEU A 170 -7.40 14.06 20.76
CA LEU A 170 -7.63 14.97 19.64
C LEU A 170 -6.66 14.66 18.51
N LEU A 171 -5.35 14.65 18.80
CA LEU A 171 -4.33 14.28 17.83
C LEU A 171 -4.66 12.92 17.22
N LEU A 172 -4.98 11.92 18.05
CA LEU A 172 -5.39 10.58 17.60
C LEU A 172 -6.59 10.61 16.64
N PHE A 173 -7.56 11.48 16.88
CA PHE A 173 -8.66 11.70 15.95
C PHE A 173 -8.19 12.40 14.67
N LEU A 174 -7.34 13.44 14.76
CA LEU A 174 -6.84 14.23 13.62
C LEU A 174 -6.08 13.39 12.59
N GLY A 175 -5.43 12.31 13.03
CA GLY A 175 -4.68 11.41 12.16
C GLY A 175 -5.56 10.50 11.31
N LEU A 176 -6.85 10.34 11.59
CA LEU A 176 -7.73 9.36 10.94
C LEU A 176 -8.20 9.81 9.56
N ARG A 177 -7.33 9.63 8.57
CA ARG A 177 -7.66 9.62 7.14
C ARG A 177 -8.24 8.28 6.66
N ARG A 178 -9.53 8.24 6.33
CA ARG A 178 -10.16 7.13 5.60
C ARG A 178 -10.07 7.36 4.09
N ILE A 179 -9.94 6.28 3.33
CA ILE A 179 -9.82 6.36 1.86
C ILE A 179 -10.83 5.40 1.26
N ASP A 180 -12.01 5.91 0.95
CA ASP A 180 -13.06 5.09 0.35
C ASP A 180 -12.87 5.09 -1.17
N ILE A 181 -12.69 3.92 -1.78
CA ILE A 181 -12.66 3.75 -3.23
C ILE A 181 -14.06 3.28 -3.66
N ASP A 182 -14.72 4.06 -4.51
CA ASP A 182 -16.03 3.75 -5.08
C ASP A 182 -15.85 3.47 -6.58
N PRO A 183 -15.70 2.18 -6.96
CA PRO A 183 -15.47 1.80 -8.36
C PRO A 183 -16.68 2.05 -9.25
N GLU A 184 -17.91 2.08 -8.70
CA GLU A 184 -19.13 2.33 -9.48
C GLU A 184 -19.23 3.79 -9.89
N ARG A 185 -18.84 4.70 -8.99
CA ARG A 185 -18.80 6.14 -9.29
C ARG A 185 -17.54 6.57 -10.02
N GLY A 186 -16.52 5.71 -10.09
CA GLY A 186 -15.23 6.09 -10.63
C GLY A 186 -14.54 7.15 -9.77
N GLU A 187 -14.64 7.06 -8.44
CA GLU A 187 -14.11 8.07 -7.52
C GLU A 187 -13.31 7.45 -6.35
N ILE A 188 -12.27 8.15 -5.90
CA ILE A 188 -11.55 7.90 -4.66
C ILE A 188 -11.82 9.06 -3.70
N THR A 189 -12.49 8.78 -2.57
CA THR A 189 -12.72 9.77 -1.53
C THR A 189 -11.70 9.62 -0.40
N VAL A 190 -10.82 10.60 -0.25
CA VAL A 190 -9.93 10.75 0.90
C VAL A 190 -10.64 11.62 1.95
N LYS A 191 -11.11 11.01 3.04
CA LYS A 191 -11.73 11.70 4.19
C LYS A 191 -10.71 11.84 5.30
N SER A 192 -10.45 13.04 5.78
CA SER A 192 -9.88 13.33 7.09
C SER A 192 -10.99 13.88 7.99
N PRO A 193 -10.76 14.04 9.31
CA PRO A 193 -11.75 14.65 10.21
C PRO A 193 -12.16 16.06 9.80
N PHE A 194 -11.33 16.77 9.03
CA PHE A 194 -11.54 18.17 8.66
C PHE A 194 -11.70 18.40 7.16
N SER A 195 -11.47 17.39 6.33
CA SER A 195 -11.50 17.57 4.89
C SER A 195 -11.98 16.31 4.21
N ARG A 196 -12.81 16.48 3.20
CA ARG A 196 -13.18 15.43 2.26
C ARG A 196 -12.68 15.85 0.90
N LYS A 197 -11.74 15.09 0.34
CA LYS A 197 -11.28 15.28 -1.03
C LYS A 197 -11.77 14.10 -1.86
N VAL A 198 -12.56 14.38 -2.89
CA VAL A 198 -12.97 13.40 -3.89
C VAL A 198 -12.02 13.56 -5.08
N LEU A 199 -11.49 12.45 -5.56
CA LEU A 199 -10.59 12.38 -6.72
C LEU A 199 -11.22 11.45 -7.75
N PRO A 200 -11.53 11.93 -8.97
CA PRO A 200 -11.96 11.06 -10.05
C PRO A 200 -10.89 10.00 -10.34
N LEU A 201 -11.27 8.75 -10.53
CA LEU A 201 -10.37 7.65 -10.89
C LEU A 201 -9.66 7.94 -12.22
N VAL A 202 -10.34 8.64 -13.14
CA VAL A 202 -9.73 9.08 -14.40
C VAL A 202 -8.54 10.02 -14.20
N GLU A 203 -8.44 10.73 -13.07
CA GLU A 203 -7.26 11.56 -12.75
C GLU A 203 -6.11 10.74 -12.18
N VAL A 204 -6.34 9.49 -11.77
CA VAL A 204 -5.34 8.59 -11.22
C VAL A 204 -4.76 7.77 -12.36
N LYS A 205 -3.49 8.03 -12.66
CA LYS A 205 -2.69 7.26 -13.64
C LYS A 205 -2.46 5.85 -13.11
N ASN A 206 -1.74 5.74 -11.99
CA ASN A 206 -1.28 4.46 -11.43
C ASN A 206 -1.39 4.41 -9.91
N LEU A 207 -1.46 3.19 -9.36
CA LEU A 207 -1.25 2.93 -7.94
C LEU A 207 0.17 2.42 -7.74
N LEU A 208 1.02 3.18 -7.06
CA LEU A 208 2.40 2.80 -6.79
C LEU A 208 2.50 2.16 -5.42
N ARG A 209 3.14 0.99 -5.33
CA ARG A 209 3.44 0.27 -4.09
C ARG A 209 4.94 0.26 -3.86
N SER A 210 5.38 0.93 -2.80
CA SER A 210 6.74 0.87 -2.29
C SER A 210 6.84 -0.25 -1.26
N VAL A 211 7.74 -1.21 -1.42
CA VAL A 211 8.10 -2.12 -0.33
C VAL A 211 9.38 -1.61 0.35
N ASN A 212 9.31 -1.46 1.67
CA ASN A 212 10.36 -0.99 2.55
C ASN A 212 10.60 -2.09 3.59
N SER A 213 11.72 -2.80 3.48
CA SER A 213 12.30 -3.70 4.47
C SER A 213 12.97 -2.85 5.56
N TYR A 214 12.19 -2.36 6.52
CA TYR A 214 12.77 -1.77 7.71
C TYR A 214 13.09 -2.90 8.70
N LEU A 215 14.36 -3.26 8.82
CA LEU A 215 15.09 -3.32 10.10
C LEU A 215 16.48 -3.96 9.91
N PRO A 216 17.57 -3.35 10.43
CA PRO A 216 18.77 -4.11 10.77
C PRO A 216 18.41 -5.13 11.85
N TRP A 217 19.06 -6.29 11.82
CA TRP A 217 18.84 -7.46 12.66
C TRP A 217 18.26 -7.12 14.04
N SER A 218 16.98 -7.44 14.27
CA SER A 218 16.50 -7.56 15.64
C SER A 218 17.24 -8.74 16.29
N ALA A 219 17.72 -8.55 17.52
CA ALA A 219 18.37 -9.59 18.31
C ALA A 219 17.51 -10.86 18.54
N TYR A 220 16.24 -10.82 18.13
CA TYR A 220 15.29 -11.91 18.16
C TYR A 220 14.90 -12.30 16.71
N GLY A 221 15.56 -13.35 16.20
CA GLY A 221 15.17 -14.28 15.13
C GLY A 221 14.37 -13.81 13.90
N HIS A 222 14.98 -13.98 12.71
CA HIS A 222 14.43 -14.32 11.36
C HIS A 222 13.13 -13.70 10.80
N ILE A 223 12.40 -12.83 11.50
CA ILE A 223 11.15 -12.27 10.98
C ILE A 223 11.44 -10.94 10.29
N HIS A 224 11.53 -10.97 8.96
CA HIS A 224 11.56 -9.73 8.19
C HIS A 224 10.18 -9.09 8.22
N LEU A 225 10.06 -7.99 8.95
CA LEU A 225 8.90 -7.10 8.85
C LEU A 225 9.09 -6.23 7.61
N ARG A 226 8.32 -6.47 6.55
CA ARG A 226 8.27 -5.54 5.41
C ARG A 226 7.11 -4.58 5.59
N HIS A 227 7.34 -3.33 5.20
CA HIS A 227 6.36 -2.28 5.19
C HIS A 227 6.05 -1.90 3.75
N ALA A 228 4.81 -2.05 3.31
CA ALA A 228 4.38 -1.49 2.03
C ALA A 228 3.78 -0.08 2.25
N ASP A 229 4.28 0.93 1.55
CA ASP A 229 3.68 2.26 1.41
C ASP A 229 3.01 2.37 0.04
N TYR A 230 1.81 2.97 -0.05
CA TYR A 230 1.10 3.14 -1.32
C TYR A 230 1.02 4.61 -1.72
N TYR A 231 0.99 4.89 -3.02
CA TYR A 231 0.86 6.23 -3.56
C TYR A 231 -0.10 6.22 -4.75
N LEU A 232 -1.07 7.13 -4.79
CA LEU A 232 -1.79 7.43 -6.01
C LEU A 232 -0.93 8.36 -6.86
N HIS A 233 -0.61 7.91 -8.06
CA HIS A 233 0.02 8.73 -9.07
C HIS A 233 -1.05 9.35 -9.96
N LEU A 234 -1.17 10.66 -9.92
CA LEU A 234 -2.13 11.41 -10.73
C LEU A 234 -1.57 11.69 -12.12
N ASN A 235 -2.45 11.95 -13.09
CA ASN A 235 -2.08 12.29 -14.47
C ASN A 235 -1.22 13.56 -14.58
N ASP A 236 -1.32 14.48 -13.61
CA ASP A 236 -0.51 15.69 -13.54
C ASP A 236 0.87 15.48 -12.85
N GLY A 237 1.24 14.22 -12.62
CA GLY A 237 2.51 13.84 -11.98
C GLY A 237 2.55 14.08 -10.47
N ARG A 238 1.45 14.51 -9.83
CA ARG A 238 1.38 14.59 -8.37
C ARG A 238 1.24 13.20 -7.77
N LEU A 239 1.89 13.00 -6.64
CA LEU A 239 1.82 11.76 -5.86
C LEU A 239 1.07 12.01 -4.55
N ILE A 240 -0.05 11.33 -4.32
CA ILE A 240 -0.80 11.36 -3.06
C ILE A 240 -0.44 10.11 -2.25
N PRO A 241 0.23 10.25 -1.10
CA PRO A 241 0.54 9.11 -0.25
C PRO A 241 -0.74 8.54 0.36
N LEU A 242 -0.95 7.25 0.15
CA LEU A 242 -1.92 6.44 0.85
C LEU A 242 -1.18 5.82 2.04
N SER A 243 -1.45 6.29 3.25
CA SER A 243 -0.87 5.73 4.48
C SER A 243 -1.47 4.36 4.81
N LEU A 244 -1.35 3.39 3.90
CA LEU A 244 -1.36 1.98 4.28
C LEU A 244 0.03 1.65 4.74
N ARG A 245 0.13 1.08 5.93
CA ARG A 245 1.35 0.40 6.38
C ARG A 245 0.99 -1.05 6.59
N ILE A 246 1.21 -1.87 5.57
CA ILE A 246 1.01 -3.30 5.67
C ILE A 246 2.22 -3.88 6.39
N ARG A 247 2.03 -4.61 7.49
CA ARG A 247 3.11 -5.38 8.12
C ARG A 247 3.12 -6.75 7.43
N GLU A 248 4.06 -6.95 6.53
CA GLU A 248 4.35 -8.27 6.00
C GLU A 248 5.22 -8.98 7.03
N MET A 249 4.72 -10.07 7.63
CA MET A 249 5.58 -11.01 8.33
C MET A 249 6.06 -12.01 7.29
N ASP A 250 7.36 -12.00 7.00
CA ASP A 250 8.01 -13.02 6.20
C ASP A 250 8.04 -14.31 7.03
N ILE A 251 7.01 -15.14 6.91
CA ILE A 251 7.02 -16.49 7.46
C ILE A 251 7.07 -17.40 6.26
N MET A 252 8.18 -18.13 6.15
CA MET A 252 8.46 -19.25 5.25
C MET A 252 7.40 -20.38 5.24
N ARG A 253 6.19 -20.17 5.80
CA ARG A 253 5.05 -21.07 5.81
C ARG A 253 3.74 -20.26 5.80
N GLY A 254 3.06 -20.21 4.66
CA GLY A 254 1.64 -19.84 4.58
C GLY A 254 1.32 -18.35 4.67
N TYR A 255 1.69 -17.58 3.64
CA TYR A 255 1.30 -16.18 3.48
C TYR A 255 -0.19 -16.00 3.13
N GLU A 256 -0.87 -17.07 2.71
CA GLU A 256 -2.27 -17.06 2.32
C GLU A 256 -3.22 -17.01 3.54
N GLY A 257 -3.41 -15.83 4.12
CA GLY A 257 -4.48 -15.67 5.12
C GLY A 257 -4.31 -14.57 6.17
N SER A 258 -3.21 -13.81 6.18
CA SER A 258 -3.14 -12.66 7.08
C SER A 258 -4.16 -11.58 6.69
N ARG A 259 -4.63 -10.81 7.67
CA ARG A 259 -5.58 -9.71 7.41
C ARG A 259 -4.95 -8.70 6.46
N GLU A 260 -3.67 -8.44 6.65
CA GLU A 260 -2.79 -7.58 5.87
C GLU A 260 -2.69 -8.03 4.41
N HIS A 261 -2.45 -9.32 4.16
CA HIS A 261 -2.39 -9.88 2.81
C HIS A 261 -3.75 -9.87 2.10
N ARG A 262 -4.84 -10.18 2.82
CA ARG A 262 -6.20 -10.03 2.28
C ARG A 262 -6.49 -8.59 1.88
N LEU A 263 -6.03 -7.64 2.69
CA LEU A 263 -6.22 -6.21 2.47
C LEU A 263 -5.37 -5.72 1.29
N ASP A 264 -4.15 -6.24 1.14
CA ASP A 264 -3.31 -6.01 -0.02
C ASP A 264 -3.96 -6.56 -1.30
N ARG A 265 -4.30 -7.85 -1.34
CA ARG A 265 -5.01 -8.48 -2.48
C ARG A 265 -6.30 -7.73 -2.83
N ARG A 266 -7.06 -7.26 -1.83
CA ARG A 266 -8.28 -6.48 -2.05
C ARG A 266 -8.00 -5.12 -2.67
N LEU A 267 -6.96 -4.40 -2.21
CA LEU A 267 -6.54 -3.13 -2.80
C LEU A 267 -6.09 -3.32 -4.26
N PHE A 268 -5.30 -4.37 -4.53
CA PHE A 268 -4.85 -4.72 -5.88
C PHE A 268 -6.01 -5.04 -6.80
N ARG A 269 -6.96 -5.84 -6.33
CA ARG A 269 -8.16 -6.19 -7.07
C ARG A 269 -8.97 -4.94 -7.42
N LEU A 270 -9.24 -4.08 -6.44
CA LEU A 270 -10.02 -2.87 -6.66
C LEU A 270 -9.31 -1.85 -7.56
N ALA A 271 -7.99 -1.72 -7.43
CA ALA A 271 -7.21 -0.89 -8.34
C ALA A 271 -7.34 -1.41 -9.79
N ARG A 272 -7.21 -2.72 -10.01
CA ARG A 272 -7.42 -3.32 -11.34
C ARG A 272 -8.85 -3.17 -11.86
N GLU A 273 -9.85 -3.39 -11.01
CA GLU A 273 -11.27 -3.21 -11.36
C GLU A 273 -11.59 -1.76 -11.72
N ALA A 274 -10.83 -0.82 -11.15
CA ALA A 274 -10.88 0.60 -11.46
C ALA A 274 -9.98 1.02 -12.65
N GLY A 275 -9.37 0.06 -13.36
CA GLY A 275 -8.51 0.32 -14.51
C GLY A 275 -7.12 0.86 -14.19
N LEU A 276 -6.73 0.87 -12.91
CA LEU A 276 -5.42 1.37 -12.47
C LEU A 276 -4.35 0.29 -12.63
N GLU A 277 -3.22 0.66 -13.22
CA GLU A 277 -2.02 -0.16 -13.18
C GLU A 277 -1.41 -0.10 -11.77
N VAL A 278 -1.21 -1.27 -11.15
CA VAL A 278 -0.51 -1.35 -9.86
C VAL A 278 0.94 -1.68 -10.08
N VAL A 279 1.82 -0.78 -9.66
CA VAL A 279 3.25 -0.90 -9.92
C VAL A 279 4.02 -1.11 -8.62
N TYR A 280 4.81 -2.19 -8.61
CA TYR A 280 5.69 -2.55 -7.51
C TYR A 280 7.05 -1.89 -7.69
N PHE A 281 7.53 -1.22 -6.65
CA PHE A 281 8.93 -0.81 -6.57
C PHE A 281 9.49 -1.17 -5.19
N ASP A 282 10.56 -1.96 -5.18
CA ASP A 282 11.25 -2.36 -3.97
C ASP A 282 12.32 -1.30 -3.64
N ARG A 283 12.22 -0.67 -2.47
CA ARG A 283 13.20 0.33 -2.02
C ARG A 283 14.51 -0.30 -1.55
N ASP A 284 14.55 -1.61 -1.28
CA ASP A 284 15.71 -2.30 -0.71
C ASP A 284 16.50 -3.16 -1.68
N TRP A 285 16.38 -2.90 -2.98
CA TRP A 285 17.22 -3.55 -3.99
C TRP A 285 18.73 -3.38 -3.75
N ARG A 286 19.12 -2.42 -2.89
CA ARG A 286 20.49 -2.26 -2.35
C ARG A 286 21.09 -3.55 -1.78
N TYR A 287 20.29 -4.51 -1.30
CA TYR A 287 20.82 -5.69 -0.63
C TYR A 287 21.09 -6.91 -1.53
N ARG A 288 20.62 -6.92 -2.78
CA ARG A 288 20.94 -8.03 -3.70
C ARG A 288 22.29 -7.87 -4.39
N ASP A 289 22.72 -6.65 -4.72
CA ASP A 289 23.89 -6.47 -5.61
C ASP A 289 25.00 -5.53 -5.09
N LYS A 290 24.98 -5.07 -3.83
CA LYS A 290 26.00 -4.14 -3.24
C LYS A 290 26.29 -2.85 -4.03
N GLN A 291 25.61 -2.61 -5.14
CA GLN A 291 25.72 -1.37 -5.91
C GLN A 291 24.65 -0.40 -5.45
N TRP A 292 25.07 0.83 -5.19
CA TRP A 292 24.16 1.94 -4.94
C TRP A 292 23.22 2.06 -6.12
N LEU A 293 21.93 2.22 -5.83
CA LEU A 293 20.91 2.51 -6.82
C LEU A 293 21.31 3.82 -7.50
N ARG A 294 21.94 3.73 -8.68
CA ARG A 294 22.30 4.92 -9.43
C ARG A 294 21.00 5.60 -9.87
N PRO A 295 20.87 6.93 -9.75
CA PRO A 295 19.73 7.66 -10.28
C PRO A 295 19.41 7.26 -11.72
N GLU A 296 20.45 7.01 -12.52
CA GLU A 296 20.34 6.51 -13.89
C GLU A 296 19.67 5.14 -14.03
N LEU A 297 19.79 4.24 -13.04
CA LEU A 297 19.19 2.89 -13.08
C LEU A 297 17.71 2.92 -12.69
N LEU A 298 17.35 3.77 -11.71
CA LEU A 298 15.94 4.03 -11.40
C LEU A 298 15.28 4.74 -12.59
N ALA A 299 15.94 5.74 -13.17
CA ALA A 299 15.49 6.41 -14.38
C ALA A 299 15.44 5.46 -15.59
N SER A 300 16.37 4.51 -15.75
CA SER A 300 16.34 3.51 -16.84
C SER A 300 15.18 2.52 -16.67
N MET A 301 14.93 2.03 -15.45
CA MET A 301 13.79 1.16 -15.17
C MET A 301 12.45 1.88 -15.36
N LEU A 302 12.38 3.12 -14.91
CA LEU A 302 11.19 3.96 -15.09
C LEU A 302 11.02 4.37 -16.56
N SER A 303 12.09 4.64 -17.31
CA SER A 303 11.99 4.97 -18.75
C SER A 303 11.69 3.76 -19.62
N CYS A 304 12.18 2.55 -19.29
CA CYS A 304 11.90 1.32 -20.01
C CYS A 304 10.44 0.85 -19.87
N ARG A 305 9.75 1.15 -18.76
CA ARG A 305 8.34 0.78 -18.55
C ARG A 305 7.35 1.94 -18.63
N TRP A 306 7.74 3.17 -18.36
CA TRP A 306 6.82 4.32 -18.24
C TRP A 306 7.06 5.46 -19.23
N GLY A 307 7.94 5.29 -20.22
CA GLY A 307 8.15 6.30 -21.27
C GLY A 307 8.60 7.67 -20.69
N ARG A 308 9.90 7.84 -20.49
CA ARG A 308 10.57 9.13 -20.15
C ARG A 308 9.85 10.09 -19.18
N ASP A 309 9.17 9.60 -18.14
CA ASP A 309 8.67 10.49 -17.06
C ASP A 309 9.81 10.79 -16.06
N GLU A 310 10.85 11.48 -16.54
CA GLU A 310 12.06 11.83 -15.76
C GLU A 310 11.71 12.65 -14.51
N GLN A 311 10.67 13.50 -14.60
CA GLN A 311 10.17 14.28 -13.46
C GLN A 311 9.61 13.40 -12.35
N LEU A 312 8.94 12.28 -12.67
CA LEU A 312 8.43 11.36 -11.66
C LEU A 312 9.57 10.62 -10.95
N ALA A 313 10.60 10.20 -11.69
CA ALA A 313 11.80 9.57 -11.12
C ALA A 313 12.48 10.50 -10.11
N GLU A 314 12.73 11.74 -10.51
CA GLU A 314 13.34 12.78 -9.67
C GLU A 314 12.47 13.10 -8.44
N ARG A 315 11.14 13.22 -8.59
CA ARG A 315 10.21 13.46 -7.48
C ARG A 315 10.15 12.29 -6.49
N LEU A 316 10.21 11.05 -6.97
CA LEU A 316 10.24 9.85 -6.13
C LEU A 316 11.54 9.79 -5.34
N GLU A 317 12.68 10.01 -6.00
CA GLU A 317 14.00 10.05 -5.38
C GLU A 317 14.09 11.14 -4.30
N CYS A 318 13.75 12.38 -4.65
CA CYS A 318 13.68 13.49 -3.70
C CYS A 318 12.80 13.16 -2.49
N ARG A 319 11.64 12.50 -2.67
CA ARG A 319 10.76 12.12 -1.55
C ARG A 319 11.34 11.00 -0.69
N VAL A 320 12.00 10.01 -1.29
CA VAL A 320 12.64 8.90 -0.56
C VAL A 320 13.75 9.47 0.34
N VAL A 321 14.62 10.31 -0.24
CA VAL A 321 15.71 11.00 0.46
C VAL A 321 15.15 11.89 1.57
N ARG A 322 14.18 12.75 1.26
CA ARG A 322 13.56 13.68 2.22
C ARG A 322 12.83 12.96 3.35
N SER A 323 12.16 11.83 3.09
CA SER A 323 11.49 11.03 4.13
C SER A 323 12.47 10.39 5.11
N ARG A 324 13.63 9.91 4.65
CA ARG A 324 14.68 9.37 5.53
C ARG A 324 15.31 10.47 6.38
N LEU A 325 15.62 11.61 5.77
CA LEU A 325 16.19 12.77 6.44
C LEU A 325 15.22 13.38 7.46
N TRP A 326 13.92 13.40 7.17
CA TRP A 326 12.90 13.90 8.09
C TRP A 326 12.87 13.08 9.37
N ASN A 327 12.87 11.74 9.29
CA ASN A 327 12.89 10.90 10.50
C ASN A 327 14.16 11.09 11.34
N TRP A 328 15.31 11.32 10.70
CA TRP A 328 16.57 11.61 11.38
C TRP A 328 16.52 12.92 12.19
N ARG A 329 15.94 13.99 11.62
CA ARG A 329 15.85 15.29 12.31
C ARG A 329 15.05 15.22 13.61
N TYR A 330 13.95 14.45 13.66
CA TYR A 330 13.16 14.32 14.89
C TYR A 330 13.88 13.48 15.95
N ALA A 331 14.59 12.43 15.53
CA ALA A 331 15.41 11.64 16.44
C ALA A 331 16.54 12.51 17.05
N ILE A 332 17.21 13.32 16.23
CA ILE A 332 18.24 14.26 16.68
C ILE A 332 17.65 15.29 17.66
N VAL A 333 16.53 15.94 17.33
CA VAL A 333 15.90 16.93 18.22
C VAL A 333 15.46 16.31 19.54
N ALA A 334 14.85 15.12 19.51
CA ALA A 334 14.45 14.41 20.73
C ALA A 334 15.66 14.02 21.58
N LEU A 335 16.73 13.52 20.96
CA LEU A 335 17.97 13.17 21.64
C LEU A 335 18.64 14.42 22.24
N SER A 336 18.69 15.54 21.51
CA SER A 336 19.25 16.80 22.00
C SER A 336 18.47 17.39 23.17
N LEU A 337 17.14 17.31 23.16
CA LEU A 337 16.31 17.78 24.28
C LEU A 337 16.55 16.93 25.53
N PHE A 338 16.55 15.60 25.39
CA PHE A 338 16.84 14.68 26.49
C PHE A 338 18.25 14.90 27.06
N ALA A 339 19.24 15.03 26.18
CA ALA A 339 20.62 15.26 26.54
C ALA A 339 20.83 16.62 27.22
N GLY A 340 20.16 17.67 26.74
CA GLY A 340 20.16 18.99 27.38
C GLY A 340 19.58 18.97 28.79
N MET A 341 18.51 18.20 29.01
CA MET A 341 17.91 18.03 30.33
C MET A 341 18.84 17.30 31.30
N LEU A 342 19.43 16.16 30.90
CA LEU A 342 20.41 15.43 31.71
C LEU A 342 21.62 16.31 32.06
N THR A 343 22.08 17.10 31.09
CA THR A 343 23.17 18.06 31.31
C THR A 343 22.78 19.11 32.35
N TYR A 344 21.59 19.70 32.21
CA TYR A 344 21.10 20.72 33.12
C TYR A 344 20.92 20.19 34.55
N ASP A 345 20.36 18.99 34.70
CA ASP A 345 20.10 18.40 36.02
C ASP A 345 21.41 18.03 36.74
N GLY A 346 22.34 17.39 36.03
CA GLY A 346 23.67 17.09 36.55
C GLY A 346 24.43 18.36 36.94
N LEU A 347 24.41 19.40 36.11
CA LEU A 347 25.06 20.69 36.42
C LEU A 347 24.39 21.42 37.59
N SER A 348 23.04 21.44 37.65
CA SER A 348 22.30 22.05 38.75
C SER A 348 22.63 21.37 40.07
N THR A 349 22.72 20.04 40.08
CA THR A 349 23.07 19.24 41.27
C THR A 349 24.52 19.50 41.69
N LEU A 350 25.46 19.56 40.74
CA LEU A 350 26.85 19.93 41.04
C LEU A 350 26.97 21.32 41.70
N ILE A 351 26.14 22.27 41.27
CA ILE A 351 26.14 23.64 41.81
C ILE A 351 25.51 23.71 43.20
N LYS A 352 24.41 22.99 43.43
CA LYS A 352 23.63 23.07 44.68
C LYS A 352 24.16 22.17 45.78
N ASP A 353 24.47 20.93 45.43
CA ASP A 353 24.74 19.84 46.38
C ASP A 353 26.23 19.43 46.38
N GLY A 354 27.04 20.08 45.55
CA GLY A 354 28.47 19.85 45.43
C GLY A 354 28.84 18.68 44.52
N TRP A 355 30.11 18.31 44.55
CA TRP A 355 30.71 17.32 43.63
C TRP A 355 30.31 15.90 44.00
N THR A 356 29.15 15.44 43.53
CA THR A 356 28.77 14.02 43.60
C THR A 356 29.12 13.32 42.28
N PHE A 357 29.53 12.05 42.38
CA PHE A 357 29.88 11.25 41.21
C PHE A 357 28.70 11.07 40.24
N SER A 358 27.48 10.91 40.77
CA SER A 358 26.26 10.78 39.97
C SER A 358 25.98 12.05 39.15
N ALA A 359 26.06 13.22 39.77
CA ALA A 359 25.82 14.49 39.07
C ALA A 359 26.88 14.77 38.00
N LEU A 360 28.14 14.40 38.26
CA LEU A 360 29.22 14.46 37.27
C LEU A 360 28.96 13.51 36.10
N ALA A 361 28.53 12.28 36.36
CA ALA A 361 28.23 11.28 35.35
C ALA A 361 27.03 11.69 34.48
N GLU A 362 25.97 12.23 35.08
CA GLU A 362 24.78 12.73 34.38
C GLU A 362 25.11 13.92 33.49
N ALA A 363 25.89 14.89 33.99
CA ALA A 363 26.34 16.04 33.21
C ALA A 363 27.23 15.61 32.03
N ALA A 364 28.18 14.69 32.26
CA ALA A 364 29.07 14.18 31.22
C ALA A 364 28.32 13.36 30.16
N PHE A 365 27.37 12.52 30.58
CA PHE A 365 26.56 11.72 29.66
C PHE A 365 25.62 12.60 28.83
N GLY A 366 24.99 13.61 29.46
CA GLY A 366 24.19 14.61 28.75
C GLY A 366 25.01 15.38 27.70
N LEU A 367 26.20 15.84 28.06
CA LEU A 367 27.10 16.53 27.12
C LEU A 367 27.55 15.62 25.97
N PHE A 368 27.85 14.36 26.26
CA PHE A 368 28.19 13.36 25.24
C PHE A 368 27.03 13.14 24.26
N CYS A 369 25.80 12.95 24.75
CA CYS A 369 24.63 12.79 23.89
C CYS A 369 24.33 14.05 23.05
N LEU A 370 24.54 15.25 23.61
CA LEU A 370 24.44 16.51 22.87
C LEU A 370 25.48 16.57 21.75
N TYR A 371 26.73 16.24 22.06
CA TYR A 371 27.81 16.19 21.07
C TYR A 371 27.48 15.20 19.94
N SER A 372 27.06 13.98 20.26
CA SER A 372 26.67 12.99 19.27
C SER A 372 25.50 13.46 18.41
N ALA A 373 24.50 14.14 19.00
CA ALA A 373 23.36 14.68 18.25
C ALA A 373 23.80 15.77 17.25
N VAL A 374 24.72 16.66 17.67
CA VAL A 374 25.28 17.72 16.82
C VAL A 374 26.15 17.13 15.71
N ASP A 375 27.01 16.15 16.00
CA ASP A 375 27.87 15.54 14.99
C ASP A 375 27.05 14.73 13.98
N THR A 376 26.05 13.97 14.45
CA THR A 376 25.07 13.28 13.59
C THR A 376 24.31 14.27 12.69
N TYR A 377 23.97 15.45 13.21
CA TYR A 377 23.35 16.51 12.42
C TYR A 377 24.31 17.07 11.37
N ARG A 378 25.58 17.29 11.73
CA ARG A 378 26.61 17.79 10.83
C ARG A 378 26.87 16.81 9.68
N GLU A 379 27.07 15.52 9.96
CA GLU A 379 27.20 14.49 8.93
C GLU A 379 25.98 14.44 8.00
N GLY A 380 24.77 14.59 8.57
CA GLY A 380 23.54 14.68 7.80
C GLY A 380 23.44 15.93 6.92
N ALA A 381 24.01 17.05 7.37
CA ALA A 381 24.04 18.32 6.65
C ALA A 381 25.11 18.35 5.55
N GLU A 382 26.31 17.81 5.81
CA GLU A 382 27.38 17.69 4.82
C GLU A 382 26.96 16.78 3.65
N ARG A 383 26.32 15.65 3.96
CA ARG A 383 25.70 14.79 2.93
C ARG A 383 24.56 15.44 2.16
N TYR A 384 23.96 16.51 2.70
CA TYR A 384 22.91 17.26 2.00
C TYR A 384 23.49 18.27 1.01
N THR A 385 24.71 18.78 1.24
CA THR A 385 25.40 19.67 0.30
C THR A 385 26.04 18.94 -0.88
N GLU A 386 26.25 17.63 -0.77
CA GLU A 386 26.78 16.77 -1.85
C GLU A 386 25.71 16.21 -2.80
N LEU A 387 24.43 16.27 -2.42
CA LEU A 387 23.26 15.85 -3.19
C LEU A 387 22.55 17.07 -3.77
#